data_AF-A0A659UIG6-F1
#
_entry.id   AF-A0A659UIG6-F1
#
_cell.length_a   1.000
_cell.length_b   1.000
_cell.length_c   1.000
_cell.angle_alpha   90.00
_cell.angle_beta   90.00
_cell.angle_gamma   90.00
#
_symmetry.space_group_name_H-M   'P 1'
#
loop_
_entity.id
_entity.type
_entity.pdbx_description
1 polymer ?
#
loop_
_entity_poly.entity_id
_entity_poly.type
_entity_poly.pdbx_seq_one_letter_code
_entity_poly.pdbx_strand_id
1 'polypeptide(L)'
;LSETPEIYGAEHLLTRRAESRAVGEKLVERIRWWEDYTARHDMEMNNNPSPGNKLGGLTTILEKSLGASAKGGTTNLRAVLEYAEPINERGLVFMDTPGYDPVSATGQVAGGANILCF
;
A
#
# COMPACT_ATOMS: atom_id res chain seq x y z
N LEU A 1 6.13 4.52 -2.18
CA LEU A 1 5.56 3.38 -1.39
C LEU A 1 4.45 2.76 -2.23
N SER A 2 4.17 1.47 -2.09
CA SER A 2 3.09 0.80 -2.84
C SER A 2 2.54 -0.38 -2.03
N GLU A 3 1.91 -1.36 -2.70
CA GLU A 3 1.36 -2.58 -2.10
C GLU A 3 0.17 -2.30 -1.19
N THR A 4 -0.97 -1.93 -1.79
CA THR A 4 -2.17 -1.54 -1.05
C THR A 4 -2.66 -2.60 -0.06
N PRO A 5 -2.66 -3.90 -0.39
CA PRO A 5 -3.00 -4.95 0.58
C PRO A 5 -2.05 -5.00 1.79
N GLU A 6 -0.80 -4.56 1.66
CA GLU A 6 0.21 -4.64 2.72
C GLU A 6 0.06 -3.54 3.76
N ILE A 7 -0.69 -2.47 3.49
CA ILE A 7 -0.98 -1.41 4.46
C ILE A 7 -2.38 -1.53 5.09
N TYR A 8 -3.13 -2.60 4.77
CA TYR A 8 -4.50 -2.77 5.22
C TYR A 8 -4.66 -2.76 6.74
N GLY A 9 -5.53 -1.88 7.24
CA GLY A 9 -5.76 -1.59 8.64
C GLY A 9 -4.67 -0.75 9.31
N ALA A 10 -3.59 -0.42 8.59
CA ALA A 10 -2.56 0.53 9.00
C ALA A 10 -2.59 1.83 8.16
N GLU A 11 -3.48 1.96 7.18
CA GLU A 11 -3.57 3.09 6.25
C GLU A 11 -3.78 4.43 6.98
N HIS A 12 -4.42 4.40 8.15
CA HIS A 12 -4.59 5.53 9.03
C HIS A 12 -3.27 6.20 9.46
N LEU A 13 -2.14 5.48 9.45
CA LEU A 13 -0.80 6.05 9.67
C LEU A 13 -0.37 6.97 8.51
N LEU A 14 -0.81 6.67 7.29
CA LEU A 14 -0.52 7.47 6.09
C LEU A 14 -1.56 8.59 5.92
N THR A 15 -2.84 8.32 6.12
CA THR A 15 -3.91 9.32 5.94
C THR A 15 -3.85 10.45 6.96
N ARG A 16 -3.42 10.18 8.21
CA ARG A 16 -3.21 11.23 9.24
C ARG A 16 -2.18 12.30 8.86
N ARG A 17 -1.30 11.99 7.93
CA ARG A 17 -0.27 12.89 7.40
C ARG A 17 -0.43 13.16 5.91
N ALA A 18 -1.62 12.94 5.37
CA ALA A 18 -1.92 13.32 4.00
C ALA A 18 -1.83 14.84 3.84
N GLU A 19 -1.22 15.30 2.75
CA GLU A 19 -1.07 16.71 2.42
C GLU A 19 -2.42 17.44 2.36
N SER A 20 -3.47 16.72 1.96
CA SER A 20 -4.84 17.22 1.96
C SER A 20 -5.82 16.08 2.23
N ARG A 21 -7.04 16.46 2.61
CA ARG A 21 -8.16 15.51 2.77
C ARG A 21 -8.37 14.69 1.49
N ALA A 22 -8.32 15.31 0.33
CA ALA A 22 -8.51 14.64 -0.96
C ALA A 22 -7.46 13.54 -1.20
N VAL A 23 -6.20 13.77 -0.82
CA VAL A 23 -5.14 12.74 -0.93
C VAL A 23 -5.40 11.58 0.03
N GLY A 24 -5.82 11.87 1.26
CA GLY A 24 -6.20 10.84 2.23
C GLY A 24 -7.40 10.01 1.79
N GLU A 25 -8.44 10.66 1.25
CA GLU A 25 -9.64 10.00 0.73
C GLU A 25 -9.32 9.09 -0.46
N LYS A 26 -8.44 9.50 -1.38
CA LYS A 26 -7.96 8.62 -2.47
C LYS A 26 -7.35 7.32 -1.95
N LEU A 27 -6.56 7.38 -0.86
CA LEU A 27 -5.97 6.16 -0.28
C LEU A 27 -7.04 5.23 0.29
N VAL A 28 -8.01 5.80 1.02
CA VAL A 28 -9.14 5.04 1.59
C VAL A 28 -9.99 4.42 0.48
N GLU A 29 -10.21 5.13 -0.63
CA GLU A 29 -10.92 4.60 -1.79
C GLU A 29 -10.19 3.41 -2.42
N ARG A 30 -8.85 3.42 -2.49
CA ARG A 30 -8.09 2.25 -2.94
C ARG A 30 -8.26 1.06 -2.00
N ILE A 31 -8.19 1.27 -0.69
CA ILE A 31 -8.43 0.19 0.29
C ILE A 31 -9.81 -0.44 0.08
N ARG A 32 -10.86 0.38 -0.05
CA ARG A 32 -12.23 -0.11 -0.31
C ARG A 32 -12.38 -0.83 -1.64
N TRP A 33 -11.71 -0.36 -2.68
CA TRP A 33 -11.69 -1.02 -3.97
C TRP A 33 -11.08 -2.42 -3.87
N TRP A 34 -9.98 -2.54 -3.13
CA TRP A 34 -9.32 -3.81 -2.88
C TRP A 34 -10.20 -4.74 -2.04
N GLU A 35 -10.86 -4.25 -1.00
CA GLU A 35 -11.82 -5.03 -0.19
C GLU A 35 -12.91 -5.63 -1.08
N ASP A 36 -13.56 -4.80 -1.91
CA ASP A 36 -14.57 -5.25 -2.88
C ASP A 36 -14.01 -6.25 -3.89
N TYR A 37 -12.82 -5.98 -4.45
CA TYR A 37 -12.16 -6.89 -5.38
C TYR A 37 -11.94 -8.27 -4.74
N THR A 38 -11.39 -8.32 -3.53
CA THR A 38 -11.17 -9.60 -2.84
C THR A 38 -12.47 -10.33 -2.52
N ALA A 39 -13.49 -9.60 -2.07
CA ALA A 39 -14.79 -10.19 -1.74
C ALA A 39 -15.48 -10.81 -2.97
N ARG A 40 -15.39 -10.17 -4.15
CA ARG A 40 -15.89 -10.71 -5.41
C ARG A 40 -15.18 -11.99 -5.87
N HIS A 41 -14.02 -12.29 -5.30
CA HIS A 41 -13.20 -13.45 -5.60
C HIS A 41 -13.16 -14.47 -4.44
N ASP A 42 -14.09 -14.40 -3.49
CA ASP A 42 -14.15 -15.26 -2.30
C ASP A 42 -12.85 -15.25 -1.46
N MET A 43 -12.20 -14.07 -1.42
CA MET A 43 -10.96 -13.83 -0.69
C MET A 43 -11.14 -12.70 0.33
N GLU A 44 -10.23 -12.64 1.31
CA GLU A 44 -10.19 -11.58 2.31
C GLU A 44 -8.86 -10.83 2.29
N MET A 45 -8.89 -9.51 2.52
CA MET A 45 -7.68 -8.68 2.60
C MET A 45 -6.73 -9.11 3.72
N ASN A 46 -7.27 -9.68 4.80
CA ASN A 46 -6.52 -10.14 5.97
C ASN A 46 -5.88 -11.53 5.78
N ASN A 47 -5.91 -12.10 4.57
CA ASN A 47 -5.40 -13.46 4.33
C ASN A 47 -3.87 -13.52 4.06
N ASN A 48 -3.14 -12.43 4.27
CA ASN A 48 -1.74 -12.30 3.83
C ASN A 48 -0.62 -12.46 4.90
N PRO A 49 -0.82 -13.08 6.08
CA PRO A 49 0.29 -13.65 6.84
C PRO A 49 0.69 -15.04 6.30
N SER A 50 1.91 -15.18 5.80
CA SER A 50 2.45 -16.49 5.40
C SER A 50 2.59 -17.45 6.59
N PRO A 51 2.67 -18.77 6.40
CA PRO A 51 2.92 -19.72 7.50
C PRO A 51 4.18 -19.36 8.31
N GLY A 52 5.25 -18.89 7.64
CA GLY A 52 6.46 -18.42 8.31
C GLY A 52 6.25 -17.16 9.14
N ASN A 53 5.41 -16.22 8.67
CA ASN A 53 5.03 -15.04 9.46
C ASN A 53 4.21 -15.41 10.70
N LYS A 54 3.27 -16.36 10.56
CA LYS A 54 2.46 -16.86 11.68
C LYS A 54 3.34 -17.56 12.73
N LEU A 55 4.27 -18.39 12.29
CA LEU A 55 5.27 -19.02 13.17
C LEU A 55 6.21 -18.00 13.81
N GLY A 56 6.51 -16.90 13.12
CA GLY A 56 7.28 -15.76 13.62
C GLY A 56 6.51 -14.82 14.56
N GLY A 57 5.25 -15.13 14.90
CA GLY A 57 4.46 -14.39 15.88
C GLY A 57 3.53 -13.31 15.31
N LEU A 58 3.45 -13.15 13.98
CA LEU A 58 2.47 -12.27 13.35
C LEU A 58 1.11 -12.98 13.32
N THR A 59 0.20 -12.52 14.17
CA THR A 59 -1.14 -13.09 14.35
C THR A 59 -2.17 -12.49 13.41
N THR A 60 -1.94 -11.26 12.94
CA THR A 60 -2.86 -10.54 12.04
C THR A 60 -2.10 -9.80 10.92
N ILE A 61 -2.80 -9.45 9.83
CA ILE A 61 -2.23 -8.57 8.81
C ILE A 61 -1.81 -7.21 9.39
N LEU A 62 -2.53 -6.71 10.40
CA LEU A 62 -2.29 -5.40 11.01
C LEU A 62 -0.86 -5.25 11.50
N GLU A 63 -0.32 -6.27 12.18
CA GLU A 63 1.04 -6.25 12.73
C GLU A 63 2.09 -6.15 11.63
N LYS A 64 1.85 -6.81 10.48
CA LYS A 64 2.70 -6.70 9.28
C LYS A 64 2.57 -5.31 8.65
N SER A 65 1.35 -4.80 8.57
CA SER A 65 1.03 -3.52 7.95
C SER A 65 1.61 -2.31 8.67
N LEU A 66 1.83 -2.40 9.99
CA LEU A 66 2.60 -1.42 10.75
C LEU A 66 4.03 -1.28 10.21
N GLY A 67 4.71 -2.40 9.99
CA GLY A 67 6.06 -2.42 9.42
C GLY A 67 6.08 -1.92 7.98
N ALA A 68 5.09 -2.32 7.16
CA ALA A 68 4.97 -1.85 5.79
C ALA A 68 4.79 -0.34 5.70
N SER A 69 3.94 0.23 6.55
CA SER A 69 3.67 1.67 6.60
C SER A 69 4.89 2.48 7.08
N ALA A 70 5.74 1.89 7.94
CA ALA A 70 6.97 2.53 8.42
C ALA A 70 7.99 2.81 7.30
N LYS A 71 7.98 2.00 6.21
CA LYS A 71 8.81 2.24 5.01
C LYS A 71 8.54 3.62 4.37
N GLY A 72 7.37 4.19 4.61
CA GLY A 72 7.00 5.53 4.13
C GLY A 72 7.69 6.70 4.85
N GLY A 73 8.52 6.45 5.87
CA GLY A 73 9.21 7.50 6.62
C GLY A 73 8.26 8.35 7.45
N THR A 74 8.52 9.66 7.58
CA THR A 74 7.76 10.60 8.43
C THR A 74 7.18 11.81 7.71
N THR A 75 7.48 12.00 6.41
CA THR A 75 7.00 13.13 5.61
C THR A 75 5.52 12.98 5.21
N ASN A 76 4.91 14.07 4.74
CA ASN A 76 3.51 14.06 4.31
C ASN A 76 3.30 13.15 3.11
N LEU A 77 2.17 12.41 3.09
CA LEU A 77 1.70 11.71 1.90
C LEU A 77 1.21 12.75 0.88
N ARG A 78 1.95 12.90 -0.22
CA ARG A 78 1.76 13.95 -1.23
C ARG A 78 0.74 13.56 -2.29
N ALA A 79 0.73 12.30 -2.70
CA ALA A 79 -0.19 11.80 -3.72
C ALA A 79 -0.46 10.30 -3.56
N VAL A 80 -1.62 9.90 -4.05
CA VAL A 80 -2.02 8.51 -4.27
C VAL A 80 -2.27 8.35 -5.76
N LEU A 81 -1.61 7.38 -6.37
CA LEU A 81 -1.56 7.13 -7.81
C LEU A 81 -2.14 5.76 -8.11
N GLU A 82 -2.80 5.60 -9.25
CA GLU A 82 -3.22 4.29 -9.76
C GLU A 82 -2.03 3.49 -10.31
N TYR A 83 -2.28 2.20 -10.60
CA TYR A 83 -1.25 1.31 -11.11
C TYR A 83 -0.61 1.86 -12.38
N ALA A 84 0.72 2.04 -12.36
CA ALA A 84 1.52 2.60 -13.44
C ALA A 84 1.16 4.04 -13.87
N GLU A 85 0.39 4.78 -13.06
CA GLU A 85 0.16 6.21 -13.31
C GLU A 85 1.49 6.99 -13.22
N PRO A 86 1.77 7.93 -14.15
CA PRO A 86 3.01 8.70 -14.13
C PRO A 86 3.20 9.49 -12.84
N ILE A 87 4.37 9.31 -12.20
CA ILE A 87 4.73 10.03 -10.98
C ILE A 87 5.16 11.46 -11.33
N ASN A 88 4.29 12.44 -11.11
CA ASN A 88 4.54 13.87 -11.34
C ASN A 88 4.80 14.69 -10.05
N GLU A 89 4.54 14.12 -8.88
CA GLU A 89 4.72 14.76 -7.58
C GLU A 89 6.07 14.39 -6.93
N ARG A 90 6.64 15.34 -6.19
CA ARG A 90 7.84 15.11 -5.36
C ARG A 90 7.44 14.82 -3.91
N GLY A 91 8.24 13.99 -3.24
CA GLY A 91 8.03 13.59 -1.84
C GLY A 91 7.48 12.17 -1.73
N LEU A 92 6.77 11.87 -0.63
CA LEU A 92 6.18 10.56 -0.42
C LEU A 92 4.92 10.42 -1.29
N VAL A 93 5.02 9.61 -2.34
CA VAL A 93 3.88 9.16 -3.16
C VAL A 93 3.56 7.69 -2.88
N PHE A 94 2.27 7.37 -2.90
CA PHE A 94 1.77 6.01 -2.78
C PHE A 94 1.19 5.56 -4.12
N MET A 95 1.70 4.48 -4.70
CA MET A 95 1.14 3.89 -5.92
C MET A 95 0.32 2.65 -5.54
N ASP A 96 -0.91 2.60 -6.02
CA ASP A 96 -1.79 1.46 -5.86
C ASP A 96 -1.27 0.27 -6.67
N THR A 97 -0.73 -0.74 -5.97
CA THR A 97 -0.23 -1.97 -6.58
C THR A 97 -0.66 -3.20 -5.78
N PRO A 98 -0.71 -4.39 -6.41
CA PRO A 98 -0.85 -5.66 -5.69
C PRO A 98 0.35 -5.91 -4.76
N GLY A 99 0.17 -6.74 -3.74
CA GLY A 99 1.25 -7.14 -2.82
C GLY A 99 2.23 -8.19 -3.37
N TYR A 100 2.13 -8.59 -4.64
CA TYR A 100 3.06 -9.53 -5.26
C TYR A 100 4.22 -8.78 -5.91
N ASP A 101 5.43 -8.94 -5.36
CA ASP A 101 6.60 -8.12 -5.66
C ASP A 101 6.87 -7.88 -7.15
N PRO A 102 6.87 -8.90 -8.04
CA PRO A 102 7.18 -8.66 -9.45
C PRO A 102 6.14 -7.75 -10.12
N VAL A 103 4.87 -7.88 -9.75
CA VAL A 103 3.77 -7.06 -10.30
C VAL A 103 3.79 -5.67 -9.69
N SER A 104 4.11 -5.56 -8.40
CA SER A 104 4.28 -4.28 -7.69
C SER A 104 5.42 -3.46 -8.30
N ALA A 105 6.60 -4.07 -8.45
CA ALA A 105 7.77 -3.46 -9.07
C ALA A 105 7.52 -3.03 -10.52
N THR A 106 6.77 -3.84 -11.29
CA THR A 106 6.39 -3.49 -12.67
C THR A 106 5.59 -2.18 -12.71
N GLY A 107 4.61 -2.02 -11.81
CA GLY A 107 3.82 -0.78 -11.73
C GLY A 107 4.69 0.42 -11.35
N GLN A 108 5.56 0.27 -10.35
CA GLN A 108 6.47 1.33 -9.89
C GLN A 108 7.40 1.80 -11.00
N VAL A 109 8.03 0.86 -11.73
CA VAL A 109 8.92 1.17 -12.85
C VAL A 109 8.15 1.82 -13.99
N ALA A 110 6.97 1.30 -14.34
CA ALA A 110 6.12 1.86 -15.38
C ALA A 110 5.64 3.30 -15.06
N GLY A 111 5.39 3.61 -13.79
CA GLY A 111 5.07 4.98 -13.35
C GLY A 111 6.28 5.92 -13.26
N GLY A 112 7.50 5.43 -13.46
CA GLY A 112 8.72 6.24 -13.57
C GLY A 112 9.77 6.05 -12.47
N ALA A 113 9.67 5.03 -11.62
CA ALA A 113 10.71 4.71 -10.65
C ALA A 113 11.97 4.15 -11.35
N ASN A 114 13.13 4.74 -11.08
CA ASN A 114 14.41 4.31 -11.66
C ASN A 114 15.23 3.40 -10.72
N ILE A 115 14.91 3.39 -9.42
CA ILE A 115 15.58 2.60 -8.38
C ILE A 115 14.50 2.01 -7.47
N LEU A 116 14.67 0.73 -7.13
CA LEU A 116 13.82 0.00 -6.18
C LEU A 116 14.66 -0.45 -4.99
N CYS A 117 14.17 -0.19 -3.78
CA CYS A 117 14.76 -0.70 -2.54
C CYS A 117 13.83 -1.79 -1.98
N PHE A 118 14.35 -3.01 -1.83
CA PHE A 118 13.66 -4.18 -1.30
C PHE A 118 14.06 -4.46 0.15
#